data_AF-A0A7V2JDW9-F1
#
_entry.id   AF-A0A7V2JDW9-F1
#
_cell.length_a   1.000
_cell.length_b   1.000
_cell.length_c   1.000
_cell.angle_alpha   90.00
_cell.angle_beta   90.00
_cell.angle_gamma   90.00
#
_symmetry.space_group_name_H-M   'P 1'
#
loop_
_entity.id
_entity.type
_entity.pdbx_description
1 polymer ?
#
loop_
_entity_poly.entity_id
_entity_poly.type
_entity_poly.pdbx_seq_one_letter_code
_entity_poly.pdbx_strand_id
1 'polypeptide(L)'
;MAVNIKGIIESILITLQDYWYLALPISLLLLFAGKIMKNLVIALLGFSIGALGVSPYVINFLLSNPSFSGIESYKMWIVIIVGVIFAILMFSLVKIAIFLAAFFAGASIGSYIYSPLEKIINIPANIKQWLVMVIPLAIGILAGILSFFYSEKILDLLAILTGALLTTFSIFMLLNKYFGLFQELPNKINDITGMLMMSTFLVLFILGVVVNSKMKVNEK
;
A
#
# COMPACT_ATOMS: atom_id res chain seq x y z
N MET A 1 7.92 -0.22 -23.88
CA MET A 1 6.56 -0.80 -23.80
C MET A 1 5.78 0.06 -22.83
N ALA A 2 4.89 0.94 -23.30
CA ALA A 2 4.13 1.82 -22.41
C ALA A 2 3.07 0.99 -21.70
N VAL A 3 3.13 0.92 -20.37
CA VAL A 3 2.09 0.28 -19.57
C VAL A 3 0.80 1.09 -19.75
N ASN A 4 -0.27 0.48 -20.26
CA ASN A 4 -1.57 1.13 -20.38
C ASN A 4 -2.22 1.21 -19.00
N ILE A 5 -1.80 2.20 -18.20
CA ILE A 5 -2.24 2.43 -16.83
C ILE A 5 -3.76 2.60 -16.78
N LYS A 6 -4.36 3.25 -17.79
CA LYS A 6 -5.81 3.48 -17.86
C LYS A 6 -6.58 2.16 -17.94
N GLY A 7 -6.17 1.24 -18.82
CA GLY A 7 -6.80 -0.07 -18.96
C GLY A 7 -6.66 -0.95 -17.70
N ILE A 8 -5.54 -0.84 -16.98
CA ILE A 8 -5.35 -1.55 -15.70
C ILE A 8 -6.32 -1.02 -14.65
N ILE A 9 -6.45 0.31 -14.53
CA ILE A 9 -7.38 0.93 -13.59
C ILE A 9 -8.80 0.50 -13.91
N GLU A 10 -9.25 0.62 -15.17
CA GLU A 10 -10.60 0.21 -15.58
C GLU A 10 -10.90 -1.26 -15.24
N SER A 11 -9.94 -2.16 -15.48
CA SER A 11 -10.07 -3.58 -15.12
C SER A 11 -10.22 -3.80 -13.61
N ILE A 12 -9.44 -3.10 -12.80
CA ILE A 12 -9.56 -3.14 -11.33
C ILE A 12 -10.93 -2.62 -10.90
N LEU A 13 -11.40 -1.52 -11.50
CA LEU A 13 -12.69 -0.92 -11.17
C LEU A 13 -13.86 -1.85 -11.51
N ILE A 14 -13.84 -2.49 -12.67
CA ILE A 14 -14.85 -3.48 -13.07
C ILE A 14 -14.83 -4.68 -12.11
N THR A 15 -13.65 -5.18 -11.76
CA THR A 15 -13.51 -6.29 -10.81
C THR A 15 -14.08 -5.92 -9.43
N LEU A 16 -13.79 -4.71 -8.93
CA LEU A 16 -14.38 -4.20 -7.68
C LEU A 16 -15.90 -4.11 -7.74
N GLN A 17 -16.47 -3.74 -8.90
CA GLN A 17 -17.91 -3.66 -9.11
C GLN A 17 -18.59 -5.03 -9.13
N ASP A 18 -17.94 -6.03 -9.75
CA ASP A 18 -18.48 -7.39 -9.84
C ASP A 18 -18.42 -8.10 -8.48
N TYR A 19 -17.34 -7.90 -7.73
CA TYR A 19 -17.09 -8.53 -6.43
C TYR A 19 -17.35 -7.59 -5.24
N TRP A 20 -18.29 -6.65 -5.38
CA TRP A 20 -18.60 -5.64 -4.34
C TRP A 20 -18.94 -6.25 -2.98
N TYR A 21 -19.59 -7.43 -2.98
CA TYR A 21 -20.00 -8.17 -1.79
C TYR A 21 -18.81 -8.74 -1.00
N LEU A 22 -17.63 -8.85 -1.61
CA LEU A 22 -16.36 -9.15 -0.93
C LEU A 22 -15.55 -7.88 -0.64
N ALA A 23 -15.48 -6.96 -1.60
CA ALA A 23 -14.70 -5.73 -1.50
C ALA A 23 -15.17 -4.81 -0.36
N LEU A 24 -16.49 -4.69 -0.16
CA LEU A 24 -17.05 -3.79 0.86
C LEU A 24 -16.79 -4.33 2.28
N PRO A 25 -17.05 -5.61 2.62
CA PRO A 25 -16.66 -6.16 3.92
C PRO A 25 -15.16 -6.08 4.20
N ILE A 26 -14.31 -6.40 3.21
CA ILE A 26 -12.86 -6.34 3.36
C ILE A 26 -12.39 -4.90 3.61
N SER A 27 -12.95 -3.93 2.90
CA SER A 27 -12.60 -2.51 3.08
C SER A 27 -13.08 -1.94 4.41
N LEU A 28 -14.26 -2.36 4.91
CA LEU A 28 -14.71 -2.03 6.26
C LEU A 28 -13.83 -2.66 7.34
N LEU A 29 -13.41 -3.92 7.17
CA LEU A 29 -12.47 -4.57 8.08
C LEU A 29 -11.11 -3.86 8.08
N LEU A 30 -10.60 -3.44 6.91
CA LEU A 30 -9.38 -2.63 6.82
C LEU A 30 -9.55 -1.29 7.56
N LEU A 31 -10.72 -0.66 7.43
CA LEU A 31 -11.03 0.62 8.05
C LEU A 31 -11.10 0.54 9.59
N PHE A 32 -11.82 -0.45 10.13
CA PHE A 32 -12.12 -0.54 11.56
C PHE A 32 -11.23 -1.53 12.34
N ALA A 33 -10.65 -2.52 11.67
CA ALA A 33 -9.77 -3.53 12.25
C ALA A 33 -8.35 -3.50 11.61
N GLY A 34 -7.88 -2.30 11.24
CA GLY A 34 -6.63 -2.09 10.52
C GLY A 34 -5.42 -2.77 11.17
N LYS A 35 -5.36 -2.83 12.51
CA LYS A 35 -4.29 -3.50 13.27
C LYS A 35 -4.19 -5.00 12.97
N ILE A 36 -5.32 -5.70 12.85
CA ILE A 36 -5.37 -7.15 12.57
C ILE A 36 -5.24 -7.37 11.07
N MET A 37 -5.99 -6.58 10.29
CA MET A 37 -6.07 -6.74 8.84
C MET A 37 -4.75 -6.43 8.15
N LYS A 38 -3.92 -5.50 8.64
CA LYS A 38 -2.61 -5.22 8.03
C LYS A 38 -1.72 -6.46 7.96
N ASN A 39 -1.67 -7.23 9.05
CA ASN A 39 -0.82 -8.42 9.12
C ASN A 39 -1.37 -9.53 8.21
N LEU A 40 -2.69 -9.69 8.18
CA LEU A 40 -3.35 -10.63 7.29
C LEU A 40 -3.09 -10.28 5.82
N VAL A 41 -3.21 -9.01 5.44
CA VAL A 41 -2.97 -8.56 4.07
C VAL A 41 -1.51 -8.75 3.67
N ILE A 42 -0.55 -8.41 4.53
CA ILE A 42 0.88 -8.65 4.26
C ILE A 42 1.16 -10.14 4.07
N ALA A 43 0.59 -10.99 4.92
CA ALA A 43 0.74 -12.44 4.82
C ALA A 43 0.11 -12.99 3.53
N LEU A 44 -1.09 -12.55 3.18
CA LEU A 44 -1.78 -12.97 1.94
C LEU A 44 -1.04 -12.50 0.68
N LEU A 45 -0.51 -11.28 0.69
CA LEU A 45 0.31 -10.77 -0.43
C LEU A 45 1.59 -11.58 -0.57
N GLY A 46 2.32 -11.79 0.53
CA GLY A 46 3.54 -12.61 0.51
C GLY A 46 3.24 -14.05 0.08
N PHE A 47 2.16 -14.65 0.59
CA PHE A 47 1.71 -15.97 0.17
C PHE A 47 1.38 -16.01 -1.33
N SER A 48 0.66 -15.02 -1.85
CA SER A 48 0.26 -14.97 -3.27
C SER A 48 1.49 -14.83 -4.17
N ILE A 49 2.46 -13.98 -3.80
CA ILE A 49 3.72 -13.83 -4.53
C ILE A 49 4.51 -15.14 -4.51
N GLY A 50 4.62 -15.79 -3.34
CA GLY A 50 5.30 -17.07 -3.21
C GLY A 50 4.62 -18.19 -4.00
N ALA A 51 3.30 -18.32 -3.85
CA ALA A 51 2.51 -19.39 -4.42
C ALA A 51 2.32 -19.25 -5.94
N LEU A 52 2.01 -18.05 -6.45
CA LEU A 52 1.73 -17.84 -7.87
C LEU A 52 2.95 -17.36 -8.65
N GLY A 53 3.79 -16.53 -8.01
CA GLY A 53 4.96 -15.95 -8.65
C GLY A 53 6.18 -16.87 -8.58
N VAL A 54 6.57 -17.30 -7.38
CA VAL A 54 7.88 -17.96 -7.16
C VAL A 54 7.81 -19.48 -7.30
N SER A 55 6.72 -20.10 -6.82
CA SER A 55 6.58 -21.55 -6.82
C SER A 55 6.76 -22.22 -8.20
N PRO A 56 6.30 -21.64 -9.34
CA PRO A 56 6.51 -22.26 -10.65
C PRO A 56 8.00 -22.41 -10.99
N TYR A 57 8.82 -21.43 -10.62
CA TYR A 57 10.26 -21.48 -10.83
C TYR A 57 10.93 -22.54 -9.96
N VAL A 58 10.50 -22.66 -8.70
CA VAL A 58 11.01 -23.69 -7.78
C VAL A 58 10.64 -25.09 -8.29
N ILE A 59 9.39 -25.28 -8.73
CA ILE A 59 8.91 -26.56 -9.26
C ILE A 59 9.67 -26.93 -10.54
N ASN A 60 9.83 -26.00 -11.48
CA ASN A 60 10.59 -26.25 -12.71
C ASN A 60 12.06 -26.59 -12.43
N PHE A 61 12.68 -25.91 -11.46
CA PHE A 61 14.04 -26.21 -11.03
C PHE A 61 14.16 -27.63 -10.45
N LEU A 62 13.22 -28.04 -9.59
CA LEU A 62 13.20 -29.38 -9.02
C LEU A 62 12.96 -30.46 -10.08
N LEU A 63 12.03 -30.22 -11.01
CA LEU A 63 11.74 -31.12 -12.13
C LEU A 63 12.91 -31.30 -13.09
N SER A 64 13.79 -30.30 -13.21
CA SER A 64 14.98 -30.38 -14.07
C SER A 64 16.04 -31.36 -13.56
N ASN A 65 15.91 -31.83 -12.31
CA ASN A 65 16.91 -32.65 -11.65
C ASN A 65 16.38 -34.09 -11.44
N PRO A 66 17.02 -35.12 -12.05
CA PRO A 66 16.48 -36.49 -12.08
C PRO A 66 16.32 -37.14 -10.71
N SER A 67 16.96 -36.61 -9.67
CA SER A 67 16.77 -37.05 -8.28
C SER A 67 15.38 -36.74 -7.70
N PHE A 68 14.57 -35.92 -8.37
CA PHE A 68 13.24 -35.50 -7.91
C PHE A 68 12.09 -36.02 -8.79
N SER A 69 12.25 -37.18 -9.43
CA SER A 69 11.30 -37.77 -10.39
C SER A 69 9.88 -38.08 -9.87
N GLY A 70 9.58 -37.86 -8.59
CA GLY A 70 8.24 -37.97 -7.98
C GLY A 70 7.64 -36.65 -7.50
N ILE A 71 8.26 -35.51 -7.82
CA ILE A 71 7.91 -34.21 -7.22
C ILE A 71 6.54 -33.66 -7.68
N GLU A 72 6.02 -34.12 -8.83
CA GLU A 72 4.72 -33.69 -9.35
C GLU A 72 3.57 -34.00 -8.39
N SER A 73 3.61 -35.16 -7.72
CA SER A 73 2.64 -35.56 -6.69
C SER A 73 2.67 -34.63 -5.47
N TYR A 74 3.76 -33.90 -5.25
CA TYR A 74 3.95 -32.98 -4.13
C TYR A 74 3.84 -31.51 -4.54
N LYS A 75 3.46 -31.22 -5.78
CA LYS A 75 3.38 -29.85 -6.32
C LYS A 75 2.58 -28.91 -5.43
N MET A 76 1.41 -29.34 -4.96
CA MET A 76 0.55 -28.54 -4.07
C MET A 76 1.25 -28.20 -2.74
N TRP A 77 1.96 -29.17 -2.15
CA TRP A 77 2.72 -28.97 -0.91
C TRP A 77 3.87 -27.99 -1.11
N ILE A 78 4.58 -28.06 -2.24
CA ILE A 78 5.64 -27.12 -2.59
C ILE A 78 5.09 -25.71 -2.72
N VAL A 79 3.95 -25.54 -3.40
CA VAL A 79 3.28 -24.23 -3.52
C VAL A 79 2.94 -23.66 -2.14
N ILE A 80 2.38 -24.48 -1.24
CA ILE A 80 2.04 -24.06 0.12
C ILE A 80 3.30 -23.66 0.91
N ILE A 81 4.35 -24.49 0.89
CA ILE A 81 5.59 -24.23 1.63
C ILE A 81 6.26 -22.95 1.13
N VAL A 82 6.42 -22.81 -0.18
CA VAL A 82 7.01 -21.60 -0.79
C VAL A 82 6.15 -20.37 -0.48
N GLY A 83 4.81 -20.50 -0.56
CA GLY A 83 3.89 -19.44 -0.17
C GLY A 83 4.07 -18.99 1.27
N VAL A 84 4.15 -19.93 2.23
CA VAL A 84 4.34 -19.62 3.65
C VAL A 84 5.69 -18.95 3.91
N ILE A 85 6.76 -19.44 3.28
CA ILE A 85 8.10 -18.82 3.38
C ILE A 85 8.04 -17.36 2.91
N PHE A 86 7.42 -17.09 1.77
CA PHE A 86 7.29 -15.73 1.26
C PHE A 86 6.35 -14.86 2.08
N ALA A 87 5.29 -15.43 2.68
CA ALA A 87 4.44 -14.71 3.63
C ALA A 87 5.27 -14.17 4.82
N ILE A 88 6.18 -14.98 5.37
CA ILE A 88 7.08 -14.58 6.46
C ILE A 88 8.08 -13.53 5.98
N LEU A 89 8.73 -13.76 4.82
CA LEU A 89 9.69 -12.81 4.26
C LEU A 89 9.07 -11.44 3.98
N MET A 90 7.79 -11.41 3.61
CA MET A 90 7.11 -10.16 3.27
C MET A 90 6.96 -9.21 4.46
N PHE A 91 6.86 -9.72 5.69
CA PHE A 91 6.88 -8.87 6.89
C PHE A 91 8.19 -8.07 7.02
N SER A 92 9.32 -8.68 6.70
CA SER A 92 10.62 -7.99 6.71
C SER A 92 10.76 -7.01 5.55
N LEU A 93 10.34 -7.42 4.35
CA LEU A 93 10.39 -6.59 3.15
C LEU A 93 9.55 -5.32 3.27
N VAL A 94 8.36 -5.41 3.88
CA VAL A 94 7.48 -4.25 4.09
C VAL A 94 8.14 -3.19 4.98
N LYS A 95 8.86 -3.58 6.04
CA LYS A 95 9.58 -2.62 6.90
C LYS A 95 10.67 -1.88 6.12
N ILE A 96 11.40 -2.59 5.26
CA ILE A 96 12.43 -2.00 4.39
C ILE A 96 11.78 -1.08 3.35
N ALA A 97 10.65 -1.47 2.78
CA ALA A 97 9.92 -0.65 1.82
C ALA A 97 9.41 0.66 2.45
N ILE A 98 8.89 0.61 3.69
CA ILE A 98 8.49 1.81 4.44
C ILE A 98 9.69 2.72 4.69
N PHE A 99 10.82 2.15 5.10
CA PHE A 99 12.07 2.90 5.29
C PHE A 99 12.48 3.63 4.01
N LEU A 100 12.50 2.92 2.87
CA LEU A 100 12.87 3.49 1.57
C LEU A 100 11.88 4.59 1.14
N ALA A 101 10.58 4.35 1.27
CA ALA A 101 9.56 5.33 0.92
C ALA A 101 9.70 6.61 1.77
N ALA A 102 9.92 6.48 3.07
CA ALA A 102 10.15 7.60 3.97
C ALA A 102 11.50 8.30 3.71
N PHE A 103 12.54 7.55 3.33
CA PHE A 103 13.83 8.09 2.94
C PHE A 103 13.69 8.99 1.72
N PHE A 104 13.04 8.53 0.65
CA PHE A 104 12.85 9.32 -0.56
C PHE A 104 11.91 10.51 -0.33
N ALA A 105 10.83 10.33 0.44
CA ALA A 105 9.93 11.43 0.80
C ALA A 105 10.65 12.49 1.65
N GLY A 106 11.42 12.05 2.66
CA GLY A 106 12.22 12.93 3.52
C GLY A 106 13.31 13.66 2.75
N ALA A 107 14.01 12.98 1.84
CA ALA A 107 15.01 13.61 0.98
C ALA A 107 14.38 14.65 0.05
N SER A 108 13.20 14.37 -0.50
CA SER A 108 12.45 15.33 -1.32
C SER A 108 12.06 16.57 -0.50
N ILE A 109 11.55 16.39 0.72
CA ILE A 109 11.25 17.51 1.62
C ILE A 109 12.54 18.29 1.95
N GLY A 110 13.64 17.59 2.19
CA GLY A 110 14.93 18.20 2.49
C GLY A 110 15.48 19.07 1.35
N SER A 111 15.24 18.70 0.09
CA SER A 111 15.62 19.53 -1.05
C SER A 111 14.76 20.80 -1.17
N TYR A 112 13.48 20.71 -0.82
CA TYR A 112 12.61 21.90 -0.72
C TYR A 112 13.04 22.83 0.41
N ILE A 113 13.47 22.30 1.55
CA ILE A 113 13.97 23.10 2.70
C ILE A 113 15.33 23.75 2.38
N TYR A 114 16.16 23.10 1.56
CA TYR A 114 17.45 23.64 1.16
C TYR A 114 17.34 24.93 0.33
N SER A 115 16.36 25.01 -0.58
CA SER A 115 16.19 26.16 -1.49
C SER A 115 16.05 27.53 -0.80
N PRO A 116 15.24 27.71 0.26
CA PRO A 116 15.18 28.96 1.01
C PRO A 116 16.42 29.18 1.90
N LEU A 117 17.02 28.12 2.46
CA LEU A 117 18.24 28.23 3.27
C LEU A 117 19.42 28.80 2.47
N GLU A 118 19.55 28.39 1.21
CA GLU A 118 20.55 28.91 0.28
C GLU A 118 20.42 30.42 0.04
N LYS A 119 19.19 30.95 0.06
CA LYS A 119 18.93 32.38 -0.16
C LYS A 119 19.22 33.24 1.08
N ILE A 120 19.16 32.64 2.26
CA ILE A 120 19.35 33.33 3.54
C ILE A 120 20.82 33.31 3.97
N ILE A 121 21.52 32.21 3.68
CA ILE A 121 22.90 32.00 4.10
C ILE A 121 23.78 32.10 2.86
N ASN A 122 24.70 33.07 2.84
CA ASN A 122 25.63 33.25 1.73
C ASN A 122 26.74 32.17 1.77
N ILE A 123 26.38 30.97 1.31
CA ILE A 123 27.24 29.77 1.38
C ILE A 123 28.29 29.84 0.27
N PRO A 124 29.59 29.64 0.58
CA PRO A 124 30.65 29.57 -0.42
C PRO A 124 30.39 28.50 -1.49
N ALA A 125 30.65 28.82 -2.76
CA ALA A 125 30.34 27.94 -3.90
C ALA A 125 30.94 26.52 -3.79
N ASN A 126 32.15 26.39 -3.21
CA ASN A 126 32.81 25.09 -3.00
C ASN A 126 32.09 24.18 -1.99
N ILE A 127 31.38 24.75 -1.02
CA ILE A 127 30.65 23.98 0.01
C ILE A 127 29.20 23.76 -0.42
N LYS A 128 28.66 24.69 -1.23
CA LYS A 128 27.30 24.66 -1.75
C LYS A 128 26.95 23.34 -2.44
N GLN A 129 27.84 22.85 -3.30
CA GLN A 129 27.62 21.61 -4.05
C GLN A 129 27.48 20.37 -3.14
N TRP A 130 28.21 20.35 -2.03
CA TRP A 130 28.11 19.29 -1.02
C TRP A 130 26.86 19.44 -0.16
N LEU A 131 26.51 20.66 0.25
CA LEU A 131 25.33 20.95 1.07
C LEU A 131 24.01 20.61 0.37
N VAL A 132 23.91 20.82 -0.96
CA VAL A 132 22.76 20.42 -1.79
C VAL A 132 22.49 18.92 -1.70
N MET A 133 23.53 18.09 -1.54
CA MET A 133 23.38 16.63 -1.41
C MET A 133 23.20 16.21 0.05
N VAL A 134 24.03 16.74 0.95
CA VAL A 134 24.09 16.28 2.34
C VAL A 134 22.81 16.60 3.12
N ILE A 135 22.20 17.77 2.92
CA ILE A 135 20.99 18.16 3.66
C ILE A 135 19.79 17.25 3.32
N PRO A 136 19.42 17.06 2.04
CA PRO A 136 18.39 16.10 1.66
C PRO A 136 18.68 14.69 2.16
N LEU A 137 19.93 14.23 2.02
CA LEU A 137 20.31 12.87 2.40
C LEU A 137 20.20 12.67 3.92
N ALA A 138 20.65 13.64 4.72
CA ALA A 138 20.52 13.60 6.17
C ALA A 138 19.04 13.60 6.62
N ILE A 139 18.21 14.47 6.05
CA ILE A 139 16.76 14.51 6.35
C ILE A 139 16.09 13.22 5.91
N GLY A 140 16.46 12.67 4.75
CA GLY A 140 15.99 11.38 4.27
C GLY A 140 16.36 10.24 5.22
N ILE A 141 17.61 10.15 5.67
CA ILE A 141 18.05 9.12 6.64
C ILE A 141 17.25 9.25 7.94
N LEU A 142 17.12 10.47 8.48
CA LEU A 142 16.35 10.70 9.71
C LEU A 142 14.89 10.27 9.56
N ALA A 143 14.23 10.66 8.46
CA ALA A 143 12.86 10.27 8.15
C ALA A 143 12.73 8.75 7.99
N GLY A 144 13.68 8.12 7.29
CA GLY A 144 13.77 6.67 7.13
C GLY A 144 13.86 5.95 8.48
N ILE A 145 14.81 6.35 9.34
CA ILE A 145 15.01 5.75 10.66
C ILE A 145 13.76 5.93 11.53
N LEU A 146 13.18 7.14 11.57
CA LEU A 146 11.94 7.40 12.30
C LEU A 146 10.80 6.49 11.80
N SER A 147 10.66 6.35 10.48
CA SER A 147 9.63 5.49 9.90
C SER A 147 9.82 4.02 10.23
N PHE A 148 11.07 3.57 10.42
CA PHE A 148 11.37 2.19 10.82
C PHE A 148 10.84 1.91 12.23
N PHE A 149 11.10 2.82 13.19
CA PHE A 149 10.60 2.71 14.56
C PHE A 149 9.07 2.83 14.66
N TYR A 150 8.46 3.66 13.81
CA TYR A 150 7.01 3.86 13.79
C TYR A 150 6.29 3.06 12.70
N SER A 151 6.95 2.06 12.11
CA SER A 151 6.45 1.30 10.94
C SER A 151 5.08 0.66 11.19
N GLU A 152 4.83 0.16 12.39
CA GLU A 152 3.52 -0.41 12.75
C GLU A 152 2.38 0.61 12.72
N LYS A 153 2.64 1.85 13.17
CA LYS A 153 1.66 2.94 13.14
C LYS A 153 1.43 3.43 11.72
N ILE A 154 2.48 3.48 10.91
CA ILE A 154 2.38 3.84 9.49
C ILE A 154 1.53 2.81 8.74
N LEU A 155 1.74 1.52 9.00
CA LEU A 155 0.92 0.45 8.43
C LEU A 155 -0.54 0.50 8.89
N ASP A 156 -0.79 0.80 10.18
CA ASP A 156 -2.16 1.01 10.66
C ASP A 156 -2.84 2.14 9.89
N LEU A 157 -2.16 3.28 9.74
CA LEU A 157 -2.69 4.44 9.01
C LEU A 157 -2.92 4.13 7.53
N LEU A 158 -2.00 3.41 6.88
CA LEU A 158 -2.16 2.98 5.49
C LEU A 158 -3.33 2.01 5.33
N ALA A 159 -3.54 1.08 6.27
CA ALA A 159 -4.69 0.18 6.26
C ALA A 159 -6.02 0.95 6.42
N ILE A 160 -6.07 1.91 7.35
CA ILE A 160 -7.24 2.77 7.55
C ILE A 160 -7.51 3.63 6.30
N LEU A 161 -6.46 4.22 5.72
CA LEU A 161 -6.54 5.07 4.54
C LEU A 161 -7.02 4.28 3.32
N THR A 162 -6.46 3.10 3.08
CA THR A 162 -6.88 2.21 1.99
C THR A 162 -8.29 1.67 2.21
N GLY A 163 -8.64 1.29 3.45
CA GLY A 163 -9.99 0.91 3.84
C GLY A 163 -11.00 2.02 3.58
N ALA A 164 -10.69 3.27 3.96
CA ALA A 164 -11.56 4.42 3.73
C ALA A 164 -11.76 4.71 2.24
N LEU A 165 -10.68 4.66 1.44
CA LEU A 165 -10.74 4.83 -0.01
C LEU A 165 -11.61 3.76 -0.66
N LEU A 166 -11.35 2.49 -0.38
CA LEU A 166 -12.08 1.36 -0.96
C LEU A 166 -13.54 1.35 -0.53
N THR A 167 -13.83 1.67 0.73
CA THR A 167 -15.21 1.76 1.25
C THR A 167 -15.97 2.87 0.53
N THR A 168 -15.38 4.07 0.45
CA THR A 168 -15.97 5.22 -0.26
C THR A 168 -16.27 4.83 -1.70
N PHE A 169 -15.28 4.28 -2.39
CA PHE A 169 -15.40 3.91 -3.78
C PHE A 169 -16.49 2.84 -4.00
N SER A 170 -16.52 1.81 -3.14
CA SER A 170 -17.53 0.74 -3.19
C SER A 170 -18.94 1.27 -2.95
N ILE A 171 -19.14 2.17 -1.98
CA ILE A 171 -20.43 2.80 -1.71
C ILE A 171 -20.92 3.58 -2.94
N PHE A 172 -20.08 4.42 -3.52
CA PHE A 172 -20.46 5.23 -4.68
C PHE A 172 -20.73 4.38 -5.93
N MET A 173 -19.97 3.30 -6.14
CA MET A 173 -20.25 2.32 -7.19
C MET A 173 -21.61 1.65 -7.00
N LEU A 174 -21.95 1.22 -5.78
CA LEU A 174 -23.23 0.58 -5.49
C LEU A 174 -24.40 1.54 -5.65
N LEU A 175 -24.26 2.77 -5.14
CA LEU A 175 -25.24 3.82 -5.33
C LEU A 175 -25.49 4.08 -6.82
N ASN A 176 -24.44 4.08 -7.63
CA ASN A 176 -24.60 4.23 -9.06
C ASN A 176 -25.27 3.00 -9.72
N LYS A 177 -24.85 1.78 -9.37
CA LYS A 177 -25.38 0.54 -9.96
C LYS A 177 -26.87 0.33 -9.68
N TYR A 178 -27.33 0.60 -8.47
CA TYR A 178 -28.72 0.30 -8.06
C TYR A 178 -29.67 1.48 -8.18
N PHE A 179 -29.18 2.72 -8.05
CA PHE A 179 -30.04 3.90 -8.05
C PHE A 179 -29.79 4.83 -9.26
N GLY A 180 -28.78 4.54 -10.09
CA GLY A 180 -28.46 5.36 -11.26
C GLY A 180 -28.11 6.80 -10.91
N LEU A 181 -27.68 7.07 -9.68
CA LEU A 181 -27.49 8.42 -9.14
C LEU A 181 -26.32 9.17 -9.80
N PHE A 182 -25.38 8.47 -10.42
CA PHE A 182 -24.14 9.03 -10.95
C PHE A 182 -23.87 8.49 -12.37
N GLN A 183 -24.74 8.84 -13.32
CA GLN A 183 -24.78 8.26 -14.68
C GLN A 183 -23.47 8.35 -15.51
N GLU A 184 -22.40 9.00 -15.03
CA GLU A 184 -21.13 9.16 -15.78
C GLU A 184 -19.85 8.96 -14.95
N LEU A 185 -19.80 7.95 -14.07
CA LEU A 185 -18.56 7.64 -13.32
C LEU A 185 -17.28 7.41 -14.18
N PRO A 186 -17.31 7.04 -15.48
CA PRO A 186 -16.04 6.88 -16.22
C PRO A 186 -15.48 8.18 -16.82
N ASN A 187 -16.31 9.16 -17.19
CA ASN A 187 -15.88 10.23 -18.10
C ASN A 187 -16.01 11.67 -17.57
N LYS A 188 -16.89 11.94 -16.59
CA LYS A 188 -16.95 13.22 -15.90
C LYS A 188 -17.44 12.98 -14.48
N ILE A 189 -16.52 12.88 -13.53
CA ILE A 189 -16.84 13.18 -12.14
C ILE A 189 -17.27 14.64 -12.13
N ASN A 190 -18.58 14.88 -12.05
CA ASN A 190 -19.10 16.23 -11.91
C ASN A 190 -18.55 16.81 -10.60
N ASP A 191 -18.23 18.11 -10.54
CA ASP A 191 -17.53 18.71 -9.38
C ASP A 191 -18.21 18.37 -8.05
N ILE A 192 -19.55 18.32 -8.04
CA ILE A 192 -20.37 17.96 -6.88
C ILE A 192 -20.16 16.49 -6.46
N THR A 193 -20.16 15.55 -7.41
CA THR A 193 -19.92 14.12 -7.12
C THR A 193 -18.51 13.91 -6.57
N GLY A 194 -17.51 14.60 -7.13
CA GLY A 194 -16.14 14.55 -6.64
C GLY A 194 -16.02 15.09 -5.21
N MET A 195 -16.66 16.23 -4.92
CA MET A 195 -16.72 16.78 -3.56
C MET A 195 -17.43 15.85 -2.57
N LEU A 196 -18.52 15.19 -2.98
CA LEU A 196 -19.22 14.21 -2.15
C LEU A 196 -18.36 12.97 -1.87
N MET A 197 -17.65 12.46 -2.87
CA MET A 197 -16.72 11.33 -2.68
C MET A 197 -15.58 11.73 -1.74
N MET A 198 -14.98 12.90 -1.94
CA MET A 198 -13.88 13.40 -1.10
C MET A 198 -14.32 13.62 0.34
N SER A 199 -15.49 14.23 0.56
CA SER A 199 -16.03 14.46 1.91
C SER A 199 -16.36 13.14 2.61
N THR A 200 -16.99 12.18 1.92
CA THR A 200 -17.27 10.84 2.45
C THR A 200 -15.97 10.12 2.83
N PHE A 201 -14.96 10.19 1.95
CA PHE A 201 -13.64 9.63 2.23
C PHE A 201 -13.00 10.24 3.49
N LEU A 202 -13.00 11.57 3.61
CA LEU A 202 -12.43 12.26 4.77
C LEU A 202 -13.16 11.90 6.06
N VAL A 203 -14.50 11.85 6.03
CA VAL A 203 -15.31 11.46 7.20
C VAL A 203 -15.00 10.03 7.61
N LEU A 204 -14.99 9.08 6.67
CA LEU A 204 -14.66 7.68 6.95
C LEU A 204 -13.23 7.52 7.47
N PHE A 205 -12.27 8.24 6.88
CA PHE A 205 -10.88 8.20 7.32
C PHE A 205 -10.73 8.72 8.76
N ILE A 206 -11.31 9.88 9.09
CA ILE A 206 -11.28 10.45 10.45
C ILE A 206 -11.96 9.50 11.44
N LEU A 207 -13.13 8.95 11.09
CA LEU A 207 -13.83 7.98 11.92
C LEU A 207 -12.97 6.73 12.16
N GLY A 208 -12.35 6.19 11.11
CA GLY A 208 -11.44 5.04 11.20
C GLY A 208 -10.25 5.31 12.13
N VAL A 209 -9.63 6.48 12.05
CA VAL A 209 -8.54 6.89 12.95
C VAL A 209 -9.02 7.00 14.40
N VAL A 210 -10.19 7.60 14.64
CA VAL A 210 -10.76 7.76 16.00
C VAL A 210 -11.10 6.40 16.61
N VAL A 211 -11.72 5.50 15.85
CA VAL A 211 -12.08 4.16 16.35
C VAL A 211 -10.84 3.34 16.68
N ASN A 212 -9.87 3.25 15.76
CA ASN A 212 -8.63 2.48 15.98
C ASN A 212 -7.75 3.05 17.10
N SER A 213 -7.79 4.37 17.33
CA SER A 213 -7.05 4.99 18.44
C SER A 213 -7.69 4.71 19.80
N LYS A 214 -9.03 4.69 19.90
CA LYS A 214 -9.74 4.32 21.13
C LYS A 214 -9.57 2.85 21.50
N MET A 215 -9.56 1.95 20.52
CA MET A 215 -9.31 0.51 20.78
C MET A 215 -7.94 0.28 21.44
N LYS A 216 -6.93 1.12 21.16
CA LYS A 216 -5.60 1.03 21.78
C LYS A 216 -5.57 1.47 23.26
N VAL A 217 -6.55 2.24 23.72
CA VAL A 217 -6.61 2.70 25.13
C VAL A 217 -7.16 1.60 26.04
N ASN A 218 -8.03 0.73 25.52
CA ASN A 218 -8.67 -0.34 26.30
C ASN A 218 -7.86 -1.65 26.36
N GLU A 219 -6.74 -1.77 25.63
CA GLU A 219 -5.84 -2.93 25.65
C GLU A 219 -4.65 -2.79 26.64
N LYS A 220 -4.57 -1.69 27.39
CA LYS A 220 -3.57 -1.47 28.44
C LYS A 220 -4.17 -1.66 29.82
#